data_AF-A0A7V0NQ28-F1
#
_entry.id   AF-A0A7V0NQ28-F1
#
_cell.length_a   1.000
_cell.length_b   1.000
_cell.length_c   1.000
_cell.angle_alpha   90.00
_cell.angle_beta   90.00
_cell.angle_gamma   90.00
#
_symmetry.space_group_name_H-M   'P 1'
#
loop_
_entity.id
_entity.type
_entity.pdbx_description
1 polymer ?
#
loop_
_entity_poly.entity_id
_entity_poly.type
_entity_poly.pdbx_seq_one_letter_code
_entity_poly.pdbx_strand_id
1 'polypeptide(L)'
;MICTKDHKTVNIFDPFDYLGPKRKSLIENSWAKIFRDEILPELPVHKLQPFYHSSRGAPTKELYAMLGLMILQQMHDFTDDEAVDEYAFNIKWRYAMNIAGDSDRDTYISPKTLWMMRDILTKNDLYTSFSAHKESIIFDFSY
;
A
#
# COMPACT_ATOMS: atom_id res chain seq x y z
N MET A 1 -3.12 1.99 18.22
CA MET A 1 -1.80 2.62 17.95
C MET A 1 -1.65 2.82 16.46
N ILE A 2 -1.35 4.05 16.02
CA ILE A 2 -1.22 4.39 14.59
C ILE A 2 0.18 4.00 14.11
N CYS A 3 0.27 3.25 13.01
CA CYS A 3 1.51 2.90 12.33
C CYS A 3 1.50 3.57 10.95
N THR A 4 2.34 4.59 10.79
CA THR A 4 2.56 5.27 9.51
C THR A 4 4.06 5.41 9.32
N LYS A 5 4.59 4.81 8.25
CA LYS A 5 5.99 5.06 7.88
C LYS A 5 6.06 6.39 7.14
N ASP A 6 7.18 7.10 7.30
CA ASP A 6 7.45 8.23 6.43
C ASP A 6 8.05 7.69 5.12
N HIS A 7 7.26 7.74 4.05
CA HIS A 7 7.70 7.30 2.73
C HIS A 7 8.51 8.38 1.98
N LYS A 8 8.61 9.60 2.53
CA LYS A 8 9.39 10.70 1.95
C LYS A 8 10.84 10.73 2.45
N THR A 9 11.13 10.10 3.58
CA THR A 9 12.49 10.00 4.13
C THR A 9 13.29 8.93 3.38
N VAL A 10 14.45 9.31 2.85
CA VAL A 10 15.40 8.39 2.21
C VAL A 10 16.01 7.47 3.26
N ASN A 11 15.90 6.16 3.06
CA ASN A 11 16.56 5.19 3.93
C ASN A 11 18.08 5.24 3.69
N ILE A 12 18.86 5.23 4.77
CA ILE A 12 20.33 5.18 4.72
C ILE A 12 20.83 3.90 4.03
N PHE A 13 20.08 2.81 4.20
CA PHE A 13 20.32 1.53 3.53
C PHE A 13 19.12 1.20 2.64
N ASP A 14 19.36 0.61 1.48
CA ASP A 14 18.26 0.16 0.63
C ASP A 14 17.55 -1.05 1.28
N PRO A 15 16.26 -0.92 1.65
CA PRO A 15 15.50 -2.03 2.21
C PRO A 15 15.36 -3.24 1.27
N PHE A 16 15.60 -3.06 -0.03
CA PHE A 16 15.45 -4.11 -1.05
C PHE A 16 16.77 -4.65 -1.60
N ASP A 17 17.89 -4.39 -0.93
CA ASP A 17 19.23 -4.79 -1.39
C ASP A 17 19.38 -6.32 -1.59
N TYR A 18 18.60 -7.12 -0.85
CA TYR A 18 18.56 -8.58 -0.97
C TYR A 18 18.08 -9.10 -2.34
N LEU A 19 17.45 -8.26 -3.17
CA LEU A 19 17.00 -8.67 -4.51
C LEU A 19 18.16 -8.90 -5.48
N GLY A 20 19.33 -8.31 -5.22
CA GLY A 20 20.45 -8.31 -6.16
C GLY A 20 20.17 -7.48 -7.42
N PRO A 21 21.21 -7.13 -8.19
CA PRO A 21 21.13 -6.07 -9.21
C PRO A 21 20.16 -6.38 -10.36
N LYS A 22 20.10 -7.64 -10.82
CA LYS A 22 19.23 -8.03 -11.94
C LYS A 22 17.74 -7.97 -11.59
N ARG A 23 17.34 -8.54 -10.45
CA ARG A 23 15.92 -8.53 -10.02
C ARG A 23 15.49 -7.11 -9.64
N LYS A 24 16.38 -6.34 -9.01
CA LYS A 24 16.15 -4.94 -8.69
C LYS A 24 15.86 -4.12 -9.96
N SER A 25 16.70 -4.24 -10.99
CA SER A 25 16.46 -3.57 -12.28
C SER A 25 15.11 -3.96 -12.92
N LEU A 26 14.70 -5.23 -12.84
CA LEU A 26 13.39 -5.66 -13.36
C LEU A 26 12.21 -5.05 -12.60
N ILE A 27 12.31 -4.92 -11.27
CA ILE A 27 11.25 -4.31 -10.45
C ILE A 27 11.24 -2.80 -10.63
N GLU A 28 12.42 -2.17 -10.70
CA GLU A 28 12.56 -0.74 -10.94
C GLU A 28 12.01 -0.33 -12.31
N ASN A 29 12.13 -1.17 -13.33
CA ASN A 29 11.53 -0.94 -14.65
C ASN A 29 10.08 -1.42 -14.76
N SER A 30 9.38 -1.62 -13.64
CA SER A 30 7.98 -2.08 -13.63
C SER A 30 7.05 -1.08 -12.98
N TRP A 31 5.74 -1.30 -13.16
CA TRP A 31 4.67 -0.55 -12.50
C TRP A 31 4.91 -0.36 -10.99
N ALA A 32 5.55 -1.32 -10.33
CA ALA A 32 5.79 -1.26 -8.89
C ALA A 32 6.64 -0.06 -8.46
N LYS A 33 7.59 0.38 -9.31
CA LYS A 33 8.39 1.58 -9.03
C LYS A 33 7.57 2.85 -9.14
N ILE A 34 6.81 3.00 -10.22
CA ILE A 34 5.94 4.15 -10.43
C ILE A 34 4.94 4.24 -9.27
N PHE A 35 4.38 3.10 -8.84
CA PHE A 35 3.45 3.07 -7.71
C PHE A 35 4.12 3.52 -6.41
N ARG A 36 5.32 3.01 -6.12
CA ARG A 36 6.06 3.34 -4.90
C ARG A 36 6.47 4.82 -4.86
N ASP A 37 6.94 5.35 -5.98
CA ASP A 37 7.61 6.65 -6.03
C ASP A 37 6.61 7.79 -6.26
N GLU A 38 5.54 7.56 -7.04
CA GLU A 38 4.57 8.61 -7.43
C GLU A 38 3.22 8.48 -6.70
N ILE A 39 2.68 7.26 -6.57
CA ILE A 39 1.33 7.07 -6.00
C ILE A 39 1.36 7.04 -4.49
N LEU A 40 2.22 6.19 -3.92
CA LEU A 40 2.26 5.92 -2.49
C LEU A 40 2.46 7.19 -1.64
N PRO A 41 3.35 8.14 -1.98
CA PRO A 41 3.58 9.35 -1.18
C PRO A 41 2.42 10.36 -1.22
N GLU A 42 1.59 10.32 -2.25
CA GLU A 42 0.45 11.21 -2.47
C GLU A 42 -0.85 10.70 -1.82
N LEU A 43 -0.83 9.48 -1.27
CA LEU A 43 -2.00 8.92 -0.59
C LEU A 43 -2.37 9.77 0.64
N PRO A 44 -3.63 10.23 0.76
CA PRO A 44 -4.04 11.08 1.88
C PRO A 44 -4.31 10.27 3.16
N VAL A 45 -3.30 9.57 3.67
CA VAL A 45 -3.32 8.80 4.94
C VAL A 45 -3.72 9.67 6.12
N HIS A 46 -3.39 10.96 6.11
CA HIS A 46 -3.79 11.91 7.15
C HIS A 46 -5.30 11.99 7.35
N LYS A 47 -6.12 11.73 6.30
CA LYS A 47 -7.58 11.67 6.42
C LYS A 47 -8.06 10.47 7.23
N LEU A 48 -7.26 9.41 7.31
CA LEU A 48 -7.60 8.18 8.04
C LEU A 48 -7.16 8.21 9.50
N GLN A 49 -6.11 8.98 9.83
CA GLN A 49 -5.57 9.06 11.19
C GLN A 49 -6.63 9.33 12.27
N PRO A 50 -7.65 10.21 12.07
CA PRO A 50 -8.68 10.47 13.08
C PRO A 50 -9.54 9.24 13.44
N PHE A 51 -9.66 8.25 12.56
CA PHE A 51 -10.47 7.05 12.79
C PHE A 51 -9.74 5.97 13.57
N TYR A 52 -8.44 6.17 13.83
CA TYR A 52 -7.62 5.27 14.61
C TYR A 52 -7.18 5.92 15.92
N HIS A 53 -7.24 5.17 17.01
CA HIS A 53 -6.72 5.66 18.29
C HIS A 53 -5.19 5.65 18.30
N SER A 54 -4.60 6.79 18.64
CA SER A 54 -3.15 7.00 18.74
C SER A 54 -2.47 6.06 19.73
N SER A 55 -3.10 5.76 20.87
CA SER A 55 -2.50 4.99 21.98
C SER A 55 -3.21 3.69 22.36
N ARG A 56 -4.45 3.46 21.90
CA ARG A 56 -5.25 2.27 22.26
C ARG A 56 -5.49 1.36 21.06
N GLY A 57 -5.56 0.05 21.30
CA GLY A 57 -5.79 -0.99 20.29
C GLY A 57 -4.50 -1.60 19.69
N ALA A 58 -4.67 -2.70 18.95
CA ALA A 58 -3.57 -3.33 18.21
C ALA A 58 -2.89 -2.30 17.27
N PRO A 59 -1.57 -2.41 17.03
CA PRO A 59 -0.91 -1.60 16.02
C PRO A 59 -1.64 -1.77 14.69
N THR A 60 -2.05 -0.64 14.10
CA THR A 60 -2.59 -0.64 12.74
C THR A 60 -1.54 -1.21 11.78
N LYS A 61 -1.99 -1.90 10.73
CA LYS A 61 -1.13 -2.13 9.56
C LYS A 61 -0.74 -0.77 9.01
N GLU A 62 0.41 -0.73 8.35
CA GLU A 62 0.94 0.50 7.77
C GLU A 62 -0.12 1.11 6.83
N LEU A 63 -0.60 2.32 7.15
CA LEU A 63 -1.80 2.87 6.52
C LEU A 63 -1.59 3.22 5.04
N TYR A 64 -0.36 3.56 4.62
CA TYR A 64 -0.04 3.75 3.20
C TYR A 64 -0.16 2.42 2.44
N ALA A 65 0.37 1.32 2.99
CA ALA A 65 0.26 -0.02 2.42
C ALA A 65 -1.21 -0.47 2.34
N MET A 66 -2.03 -0.19 3.36
CA MET A 66 -3.47 -0.52 3.32
C MET A 66 -4.24 0.23 2.22
N LEU A 67 -4.01 1.54 2.07
CA LEU A 67 -4.62 2.31 0.98
C LEU A 67 -4.08 1.87 -0.38
N GLY A 68 -2.78 1.63 -0.46
CA GLY A 68 -2.13 1.18 -1.69
C GLY A 68 -2.66 -0.17 -2.16
N LEU A 69 -2.85 -1.11 -1.23
CA LEU A 69 -3.47 -2.42 -1.50
C LEU A 69 -4.87 -2.27 -2.08
N MET A 70 -5.71 -1.37 -1.56
CA MET A 70 -7.06 -1.15 -2.10
C MET A 70 -7.04 -0.58 -3.52
N ILE A 71 -6.09 0.32 -3.82
CA ILE A 71 -5.92 0.88 -5.17
C ILE A 71 -5.47 -0.20 -6.13
N LEU A 72 -4.43 -0.96 -5.78
CA LEU A 72 -3.90 -2.04 -6.62
C LEU A 72 -4.94 -3.15 -6.83
N GLN A 73 -5.66 -3.53 -5.78
CA GLN A 73 -6.78 -4.46 -5.88
C GLN A 73 -7.78 -3.99 -6.95
N GLN A 74 -8.16 -2.71 -6.93
CA GLN A 74 -9.12 -2.17 -7.89
C GLN A 74 -8.53 -2.01 -9.29
N MET A 75 -7.23 -1.70 -9.42
CA MET A 75 -6.55 -1.60 -10.71
C MET A 75 -6.43 -2.95 -11.42
N HIS A 76 -6.23 -4.01 -10.65
CA HIS A 76 -6.09 -5.37 -11.17
C HIS A 76 -7.42 -6.14 -11.23
N ASP A 77 -8.53 -5.53 -10.80
CA ASP A 77 -9.85 -6.16 -10.68
C ASP A 77 -9.84 -7.45 -9.84
N PHE A 78 -9.06 -7.42 -8.74
CA PHE A 78 -8.88 -8.57 -7.85
C PHE A 78 -9.93 -8.65 -6.75
N THR A 79 -10.29 -9.88 -6.39
CA THR A 79 -11.04 -10.20 -5.19
C THR A 79 -10.23 -9.91 -3.92
N ASP A 80 -10.89 -9.85 -2.77
CA ASP A 80 -10.21 -9.62 -1.48
C ASP A 80 -9.17 -10.72 -1.19
N ASP A 81 -9.47 -11.98 -1.55
CA ASP A 81 -8.57 -13.11 -1.32
C ASP A 81 -7.34 -13.06 -2.24
N GLU A 82 -7.52 -12.72 -3.53
CA GLU A 82 -6.42 -12.53 -4.48
C GLU A 82 -5.52 -11.37 -4.06
N ALA A 83 -6.09 -10.25 -3.63
CA ALA A 83 -5.32 -9.10 -3.14
C ALA A 83 -4.51 -9.45 -1.88
N VAL A 84 -5.07 -10.25 -0.97
CA VAL A 84 -4.36 -10.75 0.21
C VAL A 84 -3.21 -11.68 -0.19
N ASP A 85 -3.41 -12.57 -1.15
CA ASP A 85 -2.38 -13.48 -1.64
C ASP A 85 -1.23 -12.72 -2.32
N GLU A 86 -1.56 -11.76 -3.18
CA GLU A 86 -0.59 -10.89 -3.86
C GLU A 86 0.21 -10.03 -2.87
N TYR A 87 -0.46 -9.44 -1.87
CA TYR A 87 0.21 -8.74 -0.78
C TYR A 87 1.14 -9.69 0.00
N ALA A 88 0.68 -10.92 0.25
CA ALA A 88 1.40 -11.93 1.01
C ALA A 88 2.60 -12.51 0.30
N PHE A 89 2.59 -12.68 -1.02
CA PHE A 89 3.63 -13.45 -1.71
C PHE A 89 4.30 -12.72 -2.86
N ASN A 90 3.68 -11.68 -3.42
CA ASN A 90 4.23 -10.98 -4.57
C ASN A 90 5.21 -9.87 -4.18
N ILE A 91 6.46 -10.06 -4.58
CA ILE A 91 7.54 -9.11 -4.32
C ILE A 91 7.32 -7.74 -4.96
N LYS A 92 6.63 -7.66 -6.12
CA LYS A 92 6.31 -6.38 -6.77
C LYS A 92 5.32 -5.58 -5.94
N TRP A 93 4.33 -6.25 -5.35
CA TRP A 93 3.36 -5.62 -4.45
C TRP A 93 4.05 -5.14 -3.17
N ARG A 94 4.89 -5.98 -2.55
CA ARG A 94 5.67 -5.56 -1.38
C ARG A 94 6.58 -4.37 -1.68
N TYR A 95 7.24 -4.38 -2.85
CA TYR A 95 8.07 -3.26 -3.30
C TYR A 95 7.23 -1.98 -3.51
N ALA A 96 6.11 -2.08 -4.22
CA ALA A 96 5.19 -0.98 -4.48
C ALA A 96 4.70 -0.32 -3.18
N MET A 97 4.43 -1.13 -2.16
CA MET A 97 3.96 -0.67 -0.84
C MET A 97 5.10 -0.31 0.13
N ASN A 98 6.36 -0.33 -0.32
CA ASN A 98 7.55 -0.05 0.49
C ASN A 98 7.66 -0.96 1.75
N ILE A 99 7.28 -2.23 1.61
CA ILE A 99 7.35 -3.24 2.67
C ILE A 99 8.69 -3.97 2.60
N ALA A 100 9.58 -3.61 3.51
CA ALA A 100 10.93 -4.17 3.63
C ALA A 100 11.00 -5.43 4.51
N GLY A 101 10.03 -5.59 5.42
CA GLY A 101 10.00 -6.70 6.38
C GLY A 101 9.56 -8.01 5.74
N ASP A 102 9.97 -9.12 6.36
CA ASP A 102 9.59 -10.48 5.99
C ASP A 102 8.60 -11.12 6.97
N SER A 103 8.40 -10.51 8.15
CA SER A 103 7.49 -11.02 9.18
C SER A 103 6.03 -11.05 8.70
N ASP A 104 5.24 -12.01 9.20
CA ASP A 104 3.78 -12.07 8.95
C ASP A 104 3.07 -10.77 9.33
N ARG A 105 3.63 -10.02 10.29
CA ARG A 105 3.10 -8.72 10.68
C ARG A 105 3.26 -7.67 9.57
N ASP A 106 4.28 -7.76 8.74
CA ASP A 106 4.51 -6.81 7.65
C ASP A 106 3.92 -7.31 6.33
N THR A 107 4.03 -8.62 6.09
CA THR A 107 3.75 -9.24 4.80
C THR A 107 2.35 -9.84 4.69
N TYR A 108 1.61 -10.06 5.77
CA TYR A 108 0.26 -10.63 5.69
C TYR A 108 -0.81 -9.65 6.17
N ILE A 109 -1.97 -9.62 5.51
CA ILE A 109 -3.16 -8.87 5.94
C ILE A 109 -4.35 -9.82 5.95
N SER A 110 -5.19 -9.74 6.98
CA SER A 110 -6.42 -10.52 7.01
C SER A 110 -7.51 -9.86 6.16
N PRO A 111 -8.39 -10.64 5.48
CA PRO A 111 -9.52 -10.08 4.73
C PRO A 111 -10.42 -9.17 5.57
N LYS A 112 -10.57 -9.47 6.86
CA LYS A 112 -11.30 -8.62 7.81
C LYS A 112 -10.72 -7.21 7.93
N THR A 113 -9.40 -7.06 7.84
CA THR A 113 -8.72 -5.76 7.90
C THR A 113 -9.02 -4.94 6.65
N LEU A 114 -8.99 -5.56 5.46
CA LEU A 114 -9.42 -4.94 4.21
C LEU A 114 -10.88 -4.48 4.29
N TRP A 115 -11.76 -5.34 4.78
CA TRP A 115 -13.17 -5.01 4.95
C TRP A 115 -13.38 -3.82 5.90
N MET A 116 -12.72 -3.80 7.06
CA MET A 116 -12.81 -2.69 8.01
C MET A 116 -12.31 -1.37 7.41
N MET A 117 -11.23 -1.43 6.64
CA MET A 117 -10.70 -0.26 5.94
C MET A 117 -11.72 0.30 4.93
N ARG A 118 -12.31 -0.59 4.14
CA ARG A 118 -13.36 -0.23 3.17
C ARG A 118 -14.59 0.36 3.87
N ASP A 119 -15.00 -0.22 4.99
CA ASP A 119 -16.11 0.29 5.82
C ASP A 119 -15.84 1.71 6.34
N ILE A 120 -14.63 1.99 6.86
CA ILE A 120 -14.22 3.33 7.28
C ILE A 120 -14.26 4.32 6.10
N LEU A 121 -13.75 3.92 4.94
CA LEU A 121 -13.70 4.78 3.77
C LEU A 121 -15.10 5.14 3.24
N THR A 122 -16.01 4.16 3.20
CA THR A 122 -17.38 4.35 2.72
C THR A 122 -18.21 5.18 3.70
N LYS A 123 -18.14 4.90 5.01
CA LYS A 123 -18.95 5.60 6.03
C LYS A 123 -18.61 7.07 6.19
N ASN A 124 -17.42 7.48 5.76
CA ASN A 124 -16.92 8.83 5.92
C ASN A 124 -16.79 9.58 4.59
N ASP A 125 -17.41 9.07 3.52
CA ASP A 125 -17.36 9.62 2.15
C ASP A 125 -15.94 9.84 1.61
N LEU A 126 -14.97 9.16 2.20
CA LEU A 126 -13.57 9.28 1.80
C LEU A 126 -13.31 8.53 0.50
N TYR A 127 -14.05 7.44 0.25
CA TYR A 127 -13.89 6.59 -0.93
C TYR A 127 -13.97 7.39 -2.25
N THR A 128 -14.89 8.35 -2.34
CA THR A 128 -15.05 9.24 -3.51
C THR A 128 -13.83 10.15 -3.68
N SER A 129 -13.26 10.66 -2.58
CA SER A 129 -12.07 11.50 -2.61
C SER A 129 -10.81 10.74 -3.05
N PHE A 130 -10.75 9.43 -2.77
CA PHE A 130 -9.68 8.55 -3.25
C PHE A 130 -9.91 8.11 -4.70
N SER A 131 -11.16 7.84 -5.08
CA SER A 131 -11.52 7.44 -6.45
C SER A 131 -11.33 8.55 -7.48
N ALA A 132 -11.44 9.83 -7.08
CA ALA A 132 -11.17 10.94 -7.98
C ALA A 132 -9.68 11.08 -8.37
N HIS A 133 -8.74 10.62 -7.52
CA HIS A 133 -7.31 10.52 -7.87
C HIS A 133 -7.01 9.31 -8.76
N LYS A 134 -7.95 8.36 -8.89
CA LYS A 134 -7.80 7.14 -9.67
C LYS A 134 -7.66 7.44 -11.18
N GLU A 135 -8.41 8.39 -11.71
CA GLU A 135 -8.41 8.70 -13.15
C GLU A 135 -7.11 9.35 -13.61
N SER A 136 -6.48 10.19 -12.76
CA SER A 136 -5.15 10.73 -13.03
C SER A 136 -4.05 9.66 -12.94
N ILE A 137 -4.20 8.69 -12.04
CA ILE A 137 -3.19 7.66 -11.76
C ILE A 137 -3.22 6.53 -12.80
N ILE A 138 -4.40 6.09 -13.27
CA ILE A 138 -4.52 4.97 -14.22
C ILE A 138 -4.02 5.33 -15.62
N PHE A 139 -4.08 6.61 -16.01
CA PHE A 139 -3.65 7.05 -17.34
C PHE A 139 -2.15 6.85 -17.58
N ASP A 140 -1.32 6.90 -16.52
CA ASP A 140 0.13 6.76 -16.61
C ASP A 140 0.64 5.30 -16.60
N PHE A 141 -0.24 4.33 -16.34
CA PHE A 141 0.12 2.90 -16.22
C PHE A 141 -0.27 2.06 -17.45
N SER A 142 -0.85 2.69 -18.48
CA SER A 142 -1.28 2.02 -19.72
C SER A 142 -0.23 2.02 -20.84
N TYR A 143 1.03 2.33 -20.52
CA TYR A 143 2.17 2.31 -21.46
C TYR A 143 3.17 1.20 -21.15
#